data_AF-A0A9E5MZC8-F1
#
_entry.id   AF-A0A9E5MZC8-F1
#
_cell.length_a   1.000
_cell.length_b   1.000
_cell.length_c   1.000
_cell.angle_alpha   90.00
_cell.angle_beta   90.00
_cell.angle_gamma   90.00
#
_symmetry.space_group_name_H-M   'P 1'
#
loop_
_entity.id
_entity.type
_entity.pdbx_description
1 polymer ?
#
loop_
_entity_poly.entity_id
_entity_poly.type
_entity_poly.pdbx_seq_one_letter_code
_entity_poly.pdbx_strand_id
1 'polypeptide(L)' 'MLVLSRKAGESIKIGREITVFINRISGNRVTLAVNAPRHIGIIRGELTPFEDFEEAGSAETVQRNRTASLSFGPENEPV' A
#
# COMPACT_ATOMS: atom_id res chain seq x y z
N MET A 1 -5.92 -24.43 -13.02
CA MET A 1 -6.72 -23.32 -13.59
C MET A 1 -8.18 -23.57 -13.27
N LEU A 2 -8.87 -22.61 -12.65
CA LEU A 2 -10.31 -22.67 -12.37
C LEU A 2 -11.01 -21.61 -13.22
N VAL A 3 -12.08 -21.98 -13.94
CA VAL A 3 -12.78 -21.08 -14.86
C VAL A 3 -14.16 -20.75 -14.29
N LEU A 4 -14.44 -19.46 -14.12
CA LEU A 4 -15.69 -18.96 -13.57
C LEU A 4 -16.25 -17.86 -14.49
N SER A 5 -17.52 -17.98 -14.88
CA SER A 5 -18.23 -16.95 -15.63
C SER A 5 -19.03 -16.08 -14.66
N ARG A 6 -18.75 -14.76 -14.64
CA ARG A 6 -19.43 -13.77 -13.79
C ARG A 6 -20.00 -12.62 -14.63
N LYS A 7 -21.13 -12.07 -14.20
CA LYS A 7 -21.75 -10.86 -14.74
C LYS A 7 -21.28 -9.61 -13.98
N ALA A 8 -21.55 -8.43 -14.53
CA ALA A 8 -21.32 -7.17 -13.83
C ALA A 8 -22.12 -7.12 -12.52
N GLY A 9 -21.49 -6.66 -11.44
CA GLY A 9 -22.05 -6.66 -10.08
C GLY A 9 -21.82 -7.95 -9.29
N GLU A 10 -21.31 -9.02 -9.91
CA GLU A 10 -20.92 -10.23 -9.17
C GLU A 10 -19.49 -10.14 -8.63
N SER A 11 -19.16 -11.04 -7.71
CA SER A 11 -17.83 -11.12 -7.08
C SER A 11 -17.30 -12.55 -7.01
N ILE A 12 -15.98 -12.68 -6.97
CA ILE A 12 -15.25 -13.93 -6.76
C ILE A 12 -14.44 -13.77 -5.47
N LYS A 13 -14.57 -14.72 -4.55
CA LYS A 13 -13.76 -14.75 -3.32
C LYS A 13 -12.61 -15.74 -3.49
N ILE A 14 -11.41 -15.32 -3.12
CA ILE A 14 -10.20 -16.14 -3.17
C ILE A 14 -9.64 -16.20 -1.74
N GLY A 15 -9.57 -17.41 -1.18
CA GLY A 15 -9.21 -17.59 0.23
C GLY A 15 -10.19 -16.88 1.17
N ARG A 16 -9.67 -16.26 2.23
CA ARG A 16 -10.46 -15.57 3.26
C ARG A 16 -10.45 -14.04 3.14
N GLU A 17 -9.45 -13.50 2.45
CA GLU A 17 -9.13 -12.07 2.52
C GLU A 17 -9.17 -11.36 1.16
N ILE A 18 -9.27 -12.10 0.05
CA ILE A 18 -9.28 -11.50 -1.30
C ILE A 18 -10.69 -11.60 -1.88
N THR A 19 -11.20 -10.47 -2.37
CA THR A 19 -12.45 -10.40 -3.14
C THR A 19 -12.24 -9.63 -4.43
N VAL A 20 -12.56 -10.26 -5.57
CA VAL A 20 -12.53 -9.64 -6.89
C VAL A 20 -13.96 -9.32 -7.30
N PHE A 21 -14.24 -8.06 -7.60
CA PHE A 21 -15.54 -7.56 -8.04
C PHE A 21 -15.50 -7.20 -9.53
N ILE A 22 -16.54 -7.61 -10.25
CA ILE A 22 -16.72 -7.24 -11.65
C ILE A 22 -17.50 -5.93 -11.66
N ASN A 23 -16.80 -4.80 -11.70
CA ASN A 23 -17.40 -3.47 -11.58
C ASN A 23 -18.21 -3.11 -12.83
N ARG A 24 -17.62 -3.29 -14.02
CA ARG A 24 -18.28 -2.97 -15.29
C ARG A 24 -17.77 -3.86 -16.41
N ILE A 25 -18.66 -4.20 -17.33
CA ILE A 25 -18.31 -4.85 -18.60
C ILE A 25 -18.69 -3.87 -19.71
N SER A 26 -17.76 -3.60 -20.61
CA SER A 26 -17.94 -2.70 -21.75
C SER A 26 -17.30 -3.32 -23.00
N GLY A 27 -18.12 -3.95 -23.83
CA GLY A 27 -17.64 -4.68 -25.01
C GLY A 27 -16.65 -5.78 -24.61
N ASN A 28 -15.41 -5.65 -25.07
CA ASN A 28 -14.30 -6.56 -24.74
C ASN A 28 -13.50 -6.15 -23.47
N ARG A 29 -13.85 -5.03 -22.82
CA ARG A 29 -13.12 -4.57 -21.65
C ARG A 29 -13.92 -4.84 -20.39
N VAL A 30 -13.25 -5.41 -19.39
CA VAL A 30 -13.81 -5.63 -18.05
C VAL A 30 -13.05 -4.77 -17.06
N THR A 31 -13.78 -4.01 -16.26
CA THR A 31 -13.23 -3.28 -15.11
C THR A 31 -13.36 -4.17 -13.89
N LEU A 32 -12.22 -4.61 -13.36
CA LEU A 32 -12.14 -5.41 -12.14
C LEU A 32 -11.72 -4.52 -10.98
N ALA A 33 -12.41 -4.65 -9.84
CA ALA A 33 -11.97 -4.09 -8.57
C ALA A 33 -11.48 -5.23 -7.69
N VAL A 34 -10.26 -5.13 -7.17
CA VAL A 34 -9.67 -6.16 -6.31
C VAL A 34 -9.55 -5.58 -4.91
N ASN A 35 -10.21 -6.22 -3.96
CA ASN A 35 -10.08 -5.95 -2.54
C ASN A 35 -9.17 -7.02 -1.94
N ALA A 36 -8.00 -6.61 -1.45
CA ALA A 36 -7.06 -7.47 -0.75
C ALA A 36 -6.32 -6.64 0.31
N PRO A 37 -5.82 -7.27 1.38
CA PRO A 37 -4.99 -6.61 2.39
C PRO A 37 -3.63 -6.18 1.82
N ARG A 38 -2.99 -5.21 2.49
CA ARG A 38 -1.73 -4.57 2.05
C ARG A 38 -0.55 -5.52 1.87
N HIS A 39 -0.55 -6.64 2.60
CA HIS A 39 0.52 -7.64 2.53
C HIS A 39 0.42 -8.52 1.27
N ILE A 40 -0.70 -8.47 0.53
CA ILE A 40 -0.88 -9.19 -0.73
C ILE A 40 -0.64 -8.21 -1.86
N GLY A 41 0.47 -8.40 -2.56
CA GLY A 41 0.75 -7.65 -3.77
C GLY A 41 -0.28 -7.95 -4.86
N ILE A 42 -0.71 -6.91 -5.60
CA ILE A 42 -1.55 -7.06 -6.79
C ILE A 42 -0.84 -6.38 -7.96
N ILE A 43 -0.47 -7.15 -8.98
CA ILE A 43 0.14 -6.65 -10.21
C ILE A 43 -0.70 -7.06 -11.42
N ARG A 44 -0.57 -6.29 -12.49
CA ARG A 44 -1.13 -6.63 -13.80
C ARG A 44 -0.22 -7.69 -14.42
N GLY A 45 -0.79 -8.74 -15.00
CA GLY A 45 -0.02 -9.91 -15.47
C GLY A 45 0.97 -9.61 -16.60
N GLU A 46 0.81 -8.48 -17.29
CA GLU A 46 1.73 -7.98 -18.31
C GLU A 46 2.94 -7.22 -17.74
N LEU A 47 2.96 -6.92 -16.44
CA LEU A 47 4.09 -6.27 -15.77
C LEU A 47 5.04 -7.33 -15.21
N THR A 48 6.30 -6.94 -14.96
CA THR A 48 7.35 -7.79 -14.38
C THR A 48 6.81 -8.54 -13.15
N PRO A 49 7.16 -9.83 -12.96
CA PRO A 49 6.77 -10.60 -11.77
C PRO A 49 7.09 -9.84 -10.49
N PHE A 50 6.41 -10.17 -9.39
CA PHE A 50 6.84 -9.73 -8.06
C PHE A 50 8.30 -10.15 -7.85
N GLU A 51 9.24 -9.27 -8.17
CA GLU A 51 10.54 -9.30 -7.52
C GLU A 51 10.24 -9.03 -6.05
N ASP A 52 10.75 -9.91 -5.19
CA ASP A 52 10.46 -9.95 -3.76
C ASP A 52 10.69 -8.57 -3.13
N PHE A 53 9.63 -7.76 -3.02
CA PHE A 53 9.62 -6.56 -2.21
C PHE A 53 9.56 -7.00 -0.74
N GLU A 54 10.67 -7.55 -0.24
CA GLU A 54 10.97 -7.58 1.19
C GLU A 54 11.14 -6.13 1.65
N GLU A 55 10.37 -5.77 2.68
CA GLU A 55 10.42 -4.52 3.46
C GLU A 55 10.21 -3.17 2.73
N ALA A 56 8.94 -2.75 2.63
CA ALA A 56 8.58 -1.33 2.68
C ALA A 56 7.47 -1.11 3.74
N GLY A 57 7.76 -1.56 4.96
CA GLY A 57 6.85 -1.52 6.11
C GLY A 57 7.41 -0.86 7.36
N SER A 58 8.42 0.02 7.26
CA SER A 58 8.80 0.90 8.37
C SER A 58 8.19 2.28 8.17
N ALA A 59 6.94 2.41 8.59
CA ALA A 59 6.28 3.71 8.69
C ALA A 59 7.04 4.60 9.67
N GLU A 60 7.66 5.66 9.12
CA GLU A 60 8.18 6.80 9.85
C GLU A 60 7.14 7.34 10.83
N THR A 61 7.43 7.29 12.13
CA THR A 61 6.89 8.24 13.11
C THR A 61 8.05 9.07 13.64
N VAL A 62 8.52 10.01 12.81
CA VAL A 62 9.35 11.13 13.25
C VAL A 62 8.40 12.30 13.57
N GLN A 63 7.88 12.32 14.79
CA GLN A 63 7.35 13.53 15.45
C GLN A 63 8.24 13.79 16.68
N ARG A 64 9.31 14.57 16.55
CA ARG A 64 9.38 16.06 16.59
C ARG A 64 9.05 16.63 17.97
N ASN A 65 10.09 17.03 18.72
CA ASN A 65 10.28 18.37 19.35
C ASN A 65 11.44 18.33 20.37
N ARG A 66 12.56 19.00 20.08
CA ARG A 66 12.94 20.37 20.50
C ARG A 66 13.46 20.47 21.95
N THR A 67 14.77 20.24 22.11
CA THR A 67 15.59 20.97 23.10
C THR A 67 16.94 21.27 22.47
N ALA A 68 17.00 22.38 21.71
CA ALA A 68 18.27 23.02 21.43
C ALA A 68 18.73 23.68 22.75
N SER A 69 19.48 22.94 23.56
CA SER A 69 20.29 23.51 24.62
C SER A 69 21.43 24.29 23.95
N LEU A 70 21.13 25.56 23.61
CA LEU A 70 22.14 26.56 23.30
C LEU A 70 23.04 26.67 24.53
N SER A 71 24.26 26.15 24.41
CA SER A 71 25.38 26.50 25.27
C SER A 71 25.65 28.00 25.09
N PHE A 72 25.08 28.80 25.98
CA PHE A 72 25.47 30.19 26.17
C PHE A 72 26.94 30.20 26.59
N GLY A 73 27.82 30.78 25.77
CA GLY A 73 29.19 31.06 26.14
C GLY A 73 29.24 32.10 27.28
N PRO A 74 30.27 32.07 28.14
CA PRO A 74 30.38 33.01 29.24
C PRO A 74 30.92 34.36 28.76
N GLU A 75 30.06 35.38 28.67
CA GLU A 75 30.47 36.78 28.54
C GLU A 75 29.88 37.59 29.71
N ASN A 76 30.62 37.69 30.82
CA ASN A 76 31.05 38.96 31.43
C ASN A 76 31.81 38.70 32.76
N GLU A 77 33.12 38.94 32.76
CA GLU A 77 33.89 39.16 34.00
C GLU A 77 33.80 40.66 34.36
N PRO A 78 33.38 41.04 35.58
CA PRO A 78 33.37 42.43 36.00
C PRO A 78 34.73 42.83 36.60
N VAL A 79 35.31 43.92 36.09
CA VAL A 79 36.25 44.80 36.81
C VAL A 79 35.99 46.25 36.45
#